data_AF-A0A2D0I8K3-F1
#
_entry.id   AF-A0A2D0I8K3-F1
#
_cell.length_a   1.000
_cell.length_b   1.000
_cell.length_c   1.000
_cell.angle_alpha   90.00
_cell.angle_beta   90.00
_cell.angle_gamma   90.00
#
_symmetry.space_group_name_H-M   'P 1'
#
loop_
_entity.id
_entity.type
_entity.pdbx_description
1 polymer ?
#
loop_
_entity_poly.entity_id
_entity_poly.type
_entity_poly.pdbx_seq_one_letter_code
_entity_poly.pdbx_strand_id
1 'polypeptide(L)' 'MKAVDEFASHDEIIDRIKDIVSRNNGGRMVFDADIEGILRLPKNHLGCVKKRVQKTLYIDVLKLCARTGLDPMKLLF' A
#
# COMPACT_ATOMS: atom_id res chain seq x y z
N MET A 1 3.53 15.23 -26.67
CA MET A 1 4.00 14.50 -25.48
C MET A 1 3.18 14.93 -24.27
N LYS A 2 2.34 14.05 -23.75
CA LYS A 2 1.90 14.13 -22.35
C LYS A 2 2.02 12.72 -21.81
N ALA A 3 3.13 12.45 -21.14
CA ALA A 3 3.18 11.34 -20.20
C ALA A 3 2.21 11.72 -19.08
N VAL A 4 0.95 11.31 -19.24
CA VAL A 4 0.08 11.13 -18.09
C VAL A 4 0.56 9.81 -17.53
N ASP A 5 1.59 9.85 -16.69
CA ASP A 5 1.93 8.67 -15.91
C ASP A 5 0.70 8.37 -15.04
N GLU A 6 -0.03 7.31 -15.42
CA GLU A 6 -1.24 6.86 -14.75
C GLU A 6 -0.84 6.29 -13.40
N PHE A 7 -0.96 7.09 -12.34
CA PHE A 7 -0.80 6.59 -10.98
C PHE A 7 -1.72 5.40 -10.76
N ALA A 8 -1.17 4.33 -10.18
CA ALA A 8 -1.96 3.17 -9.80
C ALA A 8 -3.12 3.57 -8.88
N SER A 9 -4.27 2.94 -9.05
CA SER A 9 -5.42 3.14 -8.18
C SER A 9 -5.11 2.73 -6.74
N HIS A 10 -5.88 3.24 -5.77
CA HIS A 10 -5.69 2.89 -4.35
C HIS A 10 -5.75 1.37 -4.10
N ASP A 11 -6.65 0.66 -4.80
CA ASP A 11 -6.78 -0.79 -4.66
C ASP A 11 -5.54 -1.52 -5.21
N GLU A 12 -5.06 -1.11 -6.39
CA GLU A 12 -3.84 -1.67 -6.99
C GLU A 12 -2.61 -1.43 -6.11
N ILE A 13 -2.47 -0.23 -5.53
CA ILE A 13 -1.37 0.08 -4.60
C ILE A 13 -1.43 -0.86 -3.38
N ILE A 14 -2.61 -1.04 -2.79
CA ILE A 14 -2.79 -1.89 -1.61
C ILE A 14 -2.48 -3.36 -1.95
N ASP A 15 -2.89 -3.85 -3.12
CA ASP A 15 -2.63 -5.22 -3.52
C ASP A 15 -1.15 -5.45 -3.86
N ARG A 16 -0.48 -4.49 -4.52
CA ARG A 16 0.99 -4.51 -4.70
C ARG A 16 1.72 -4.57 -3.36
N ILE A 17 1.27 -3.81 -2.37
CA ILE A 17 1.83 -3.85 -1.01
C ILE A 17 1.71 -5.25 -0.40
N LYS A 18 0.52 -5.87 -0.51
CA LYS A 18 0.30 -7.24 -0.01
C LYS A 18 1.20 -8.25 -0.68
N ASP A 19 1.34 -8.18 -2.01
CA ASP A 19 2.19 -9.10 -2.77
C ASP A 19 3.64 -9.02 -2.32
N ILE A 20 4.16 -7.81 -2.09
CA ILE A 20 5.53 -7.62 -1.64
C ILE A 20 5.72 -8.16 -0.21
N VAL A 21 4.81 -7.82 0.70
CA VAL A 21 4.86 -8.33 2.08
C VAL A 21 4.72 -9.85 2.10
N SER A 22 3.87 -10.42 1.23
CA SER A 22 3.67 -11.86 1.09
C SER A 22 4.95 -12.55 0.66
N ARG A 23 5.63 -12.03 -0.39
CA ARG A 23 6.91 -12.57 -0.86
C ARG A 23 7.98 -12.52 0.22
N ASN A 24 8.04 -11.42 0.99
CA ASN A 24 8.98 -11.28 2.10
C ASN A 24 8.66 -12.21 3.29
N ASN A 25 7.42 -12.67 3.41
CA ASN A 25 6.96 -13.56 4.49
C ASN A 25 6.75 -15.01 4.03
N GLY A 26 7.55 -15.47 3.06
CA GLY A 26 7.54 -16.86 2.60
C GLY A 26 6.29 -17.25 1.79
N GLY A 27 5.65 -16.30 1.11
CA GLY A 27 4.47 -16.53 0.28
C GLY A 27 3.17 -16.69 1.07
N ARG A 28 3.16 -16.33 2.36
CA ARG A 28 1.92 -16.34 3.16
C ARG A 28 0.93 -15.31 2.63
N MET A 29 -0.35 -15.65 2.65
CA MET A 29 -1.42 -14.71 2.34
C MET A 29 -1.38 -13.53 3.31
N VAL A 30 -1.50 -12.31 2.78
CA VAL A 30 -1.45 -11.06 3.54
C VAL A 30 -2.77 -10.33 3.39
N PHE A 31 -3.38 -9.97 4.52
CA PHE A 31 -4.64 -9.26 4.57
C PHE A 31 -4.44 -7.77 4.88
N ASP A 32 -5.48 -6.96 4.64
CA ASP A 32 -5.46 -5.53 4.96
C ASP A 32 -5.07 -5.29 6.44
N ALA A 33 -5.54 -6.13 7.37
CA ALA A 33 -5.22 -6.04 8.79
C ALA A 33 -3.72 -6.24 9.10
N ASP A 34 -3.03 -7.07 8.32
CA ASP A 34 -1.58 -7.29 8.48
C ASP A 34 -0.81 -6.04 8.06
N ILE A 35 -1.22 -5.42 6.94
CA ILE A 35 -0.63 -4.17 6.47
C ILE A 35 -0.89 -3.03 7.46
N GLU A 36 -2.10 -2.94 8.01
CA GLU A 36 -2.44 -1.98 9.06
C GLU A 36 -1.53 -2.17 10.29
N GLY A 37 -1.30 -3.42 10.70
CA GLY A 37 -0.38 -3.76 11.79
C GLY A 37 1.06 -3.33 11.51
N ILE A 38 1.59 -3.66 10.32
CA ILE A 38 2.94 -3.28 9.88
C ILE A 38 3.11 -1.76 9.87
N LEU A 39 2.08 -1.03 9.45
CA LEU A 39 2.08 0.43 9.35
C LEU A 39 1.70 1.14 10.65
N ARG A 40 1.25 0.41 11.68
CA ARG A 40 0.64 0.97 12.90
C ARG A 40 -0.51 1.92 12.57
N LEU A 41 -1.34 1.52 11.61
CA LEU A 41 -2.55 2.25 11.25
C LEU A 41 -3.71 1.84 12.16
N PRO A 42 -4.72 2.71 12.32
CA PRO A 42 -5.97 2.31 12.95
C PRO A 42 -6.60 1.11 12.23
N LYS A 43 -7.31 0.28 12.99
CA LYS A 43 -8.08 -0.83 12.42
C LYS A 43 -9.07 -0.31 11.38
N ASN A 44 -9.16 -0.98 10.23
CA ASN A 44 -10.06 -0.64 9.11
C ASN A 44 -9.73 0.68 8.39
N HIS A 45 -8.53 1.23 8.60
CA HIS A 45 -8.03 2.40 7.87
C HIS A 45 -7.95 2.14 6.37
N LEU A 46 -7.41 0.99 5.95
CA LEU A 46 -7.31 0.65 4.52
C LEU A 46 -8.70 0.45 3.90
N GLY A 47 -9.64 -0.16 4.63
CA GLY A 47 -11.04 -0.25 4.19
C GLY A 47 -11.68 1.13 3.95
N CYS A 48 -11.36 2.13 4.79
CA CYS A 48 -11.82 3.50 4.61
C CYS A 48 -11.17 4.19 3.40
N VAL A 49 -9.89 3.90 3.14
CA VAL A 49 -9.17 4.42 1.97
C VAL A 49 -9.75 3.86 0.66
N LYS A 50 -10.05 2.56 0.60
CA LYS A 50 -10.69 1.92 -0.56
C LYS A 50 -12.06 2.51 -0.85
N LYS A 51 -12.85 2.76 0.20
CA LYS A 51 -14.15 3.45 0.12
C LYS A 51 -14.04 4.96 -0.14
N ARG A 52 -12.83 5.49 -0.35
CA ARG A 52 -12.52 6.91 -0.59
C ARG A 52 -12.99 7.85 0.52
N VAL A 53 -13.23 7.32 1.73
CA VAL A 53 -13.59 8.10 2.92
C VAL A 53 -12.37 8.84 3.46
N GLN A 54 -11.17 8.26 3.28
CA GLN A 54 -9.90 8.90 3.57
C GLN A 54 -9.02 9.01 2.32
N LYS A 55 -8.28 10.12 2.20
CA LYS A 55 -7.44 10.44 1.03
C LYS A 55 -5.95 10.09 1.21
N THR A 56 -5.54 9.64 2.38
CA THR A 56 -4.13 9.69 2.83
C THR A 56 -3.26 8.50 2.45
N LEU A 57 -3.63 7.70 1.44
CA LEU A 57 -2.89 6.48 1.09
C LEU A 57 -1.40 6.73 0.77
N TYR A 58 -1.07 7.85 0.11
CA TYR A 58 0.30 8.18 -0.26
C TYR A 58 1.24 8.32 0.95
N ILE A 59 0.77 8.91 2.04
CA ILE A 59 1.57 9.02 3.27
C ILE A 59 1.82 7.62 3.86
N ASP A 60 0.83 6.75 3.78
CA ASP A 60 0.91 5.40 4.31
C ASP A 60 1.83 4.50 3.45
N VAL A 61 1.82 4.68 2.13
CA VAL A 61 2.82 4.10 1.21
C VAL A 61 4.23 4.54 1.58
N LEU A 62 4.46 5.83 1.79
CA LEU A 62 5.78 6.34 2.17
C LEU A 62 6.25 5.77 3.52
N LYS A 63 5.35 5.64 4.51
CA LYS A 63 5.67 4.98 5.78
C LYS A 63 6.03 3.52 5.60
N LEU A 64 5.35 2.80 4.69
CA LEU A 64 5.69 1.42 4.36
C LEU A 64 7.10 1.32 3.80
N CYS A 65 7.37 2.12 2.77
CA CYS A 65 8.66 2.19 2.08
C CYS A 65 9.80 2.47 3.06
N ALA A 66 9.62 3.45 3.95
CA ALA A 66 10.61 3.78 4.97
C ALA A 66 10.88 2.63 5.96
N ARG A 67 9.88 1.80 6.28
CA ARG A 67 10.03 0.66 7.21
C ARG A 67 10.59 -0.60 6.57
N THR A 68 10.30 -0.79 5.29
CA THR A 68 10.60 -2.04 4.55
C THR A 68 11.79 -1.88 3.60
N GLY A 69 12.29 -0.67 3.40
CA GLY A 69 13.32 -0.37 2.41
C GLY A 69 12.82 -0.45 0.96
N LEU A 70 11.50 -0.41 0.75
CA LEU A 70 10.91 -0.46 -0.58
C LEU A 70 11.00 0.88 -1.30
N ASP A 71 11.19 0.83 -2.61
CA ASP A 71 11.12 1.98 -3.49
C ASP A 71 9.65 2.38 -3.71
N PRO A 72 9.24 3.61 -3.32
CA PRO A 72 7.87 4.11 -3.53
C PRO A 72 7.46 4.11 -5.00
N MET A 73 8.39 4.32 -5.94
CA MET A 73 8.07 4.38 -7.37
C MET A 73 7.49 3.06 -7.87
N LYS A 74 7.99 1.92 -7.36
CA LYS A 74 7.48 0.59 -7.71
C LYS A 74 6.05 0.32 -7.23
N LEU A 75 5.59 1.07 -6.24
CA LEU A 75 4.23 0.96 -5.71
C LEU A 75 3.26 1.89 -6.43
N LEU A 76 3.73 3.07 -6.84
CA LEU A 76 2.88 4.13 -7.38
C LEU A 76 2.73 4.10 -8.91
N PHE A 77 3.68 3.50 -9.63
CA PHE A 77 3.70 3.34 -11.09
C PHE A 77 3.85 1.85 -11.42
#